data_AF-A0AAW0LD48-F1
#
_entry.id   AF-A0AAW0LD48-F1
#
_cell.length_a   1.000
_cell.length_b   1.000
_cell.length_c   1.000
_cell.angle_alpha   90.00
_cell.angle_beta   90.00
_cell.angle_gamma   90.00
#
_symmetry.space_group_name_H-M   'P 1'
#
loop_
_entity.id
_entity.type
_entity.pdbx_description
1 polymer ?
#
loop_
_entity_poly.entity_id
_entity_poly.type
_entity_poly.pdbx_seq_one_letter_code
_entity_poly.pdbx_strand_id
1 'polypeptide(L)'
;MEGGMDFLNCLDLDMSVQILMYLKDPSDLVRVSSVSRSWRDFVIANGLFKQLCLRMFPQLSRVAHVMELNKCGAKEPVEVGSSYSMEWESLARDHRVYATLARVCTSFHDEDCISKAISASSTDNYPDESCGRVTGVDVTGVL
;
A
#
# COMPACT_ATOMS: atom_id res chain seq x y z
N MET A 1 16.99 41.25 -10.23
CA MET A 1 16.37 39.91 -10.20
C MET A 1 15.46 39.89 -9.01
N GLU A 2 14.17 40.09 -9.24
CA GLU A 2 13.17 39.95 -8.18
C GLU A 2 13.12 38.45 -7.86
N GLY A 3 13.59 38.08 -6.66
CA GLY A 3 13.59 36.69 -6.23
C GLY A 3 12.16 36.19 -6.22
N GLY A 4 11.88 35.12 -6.97
CA GLY A 4 10.56 34.51 -6.99
C GLY A 4 10.13 34.18 -5.56
N MET A 5 9.00 34.72 -5.14
CA MET A 5 8.42 34.48 -3.81
C MET A 5 7.94 33.02 -3.74
N ASP A 6 8.33 32.30 -2.69
CA ASP A 6 7.87 30.91 -2.50
C ASP A 6 6.35 30.89 -2.27
N PHE A 7 5.64 30.06 -3.01
CA PHE A 7 4.18 29.89 -2.91
C PHE A 7 3.74 29.61 -1.46
N LEU A 8 4.51 28.82 -0.71
CA LEU A 8 4.22 28.51 0.69
C LEU A 8 4.33 29.73 1.61
N ASN A 9 5.08 30.76 1.21
CA ASN A 9 5.19 32.03 1.94
C ASN A 9 4.16 33.08 1.46
N CYS A 10 3.56 32.87 0.28
CA CYS A 10 2.56 33.78 -0.28
C CYS A 10 1.15 33.52 0.24
N LEU A 11 0.86 32.30 0.68
CA LEU A 11 -0.48 31.85 1.02
C LEU A 11 -0.54 31.35 2.46
N ASP A 12 -1.73 31.47 3.05
CA ASP A 12 -2.01 30.83 4.34
C ASP A 12 -1.84 29.30 4.24
N LEU A 13 -1.51 28.69 5.39
CA LEU A 13 -1.32 27.25 5.53
C LEU A 13 -2.52 26.46 4.97
N ASP A 14 -3.74 26.83 5.37
CA ASP A 14 -4.96 26.16 4.95
C ASP A 14 -5.18 26.23 3.44
N MET A 15 -4.92 27.39 2.83
CA MET A 15 -5.05 27.59 1.39
C MET A 15 -4.03 26.76 0.62
N SER A 16 -2.78 26.72 1.10
CA SER A 16 -1.71 25.91 0.51
C SER A 16 -2.05 24.42 0.58
N VAL A 17 -2.52 23.93 1.73
CA VAL A 17 -2.98 22.55 1.90
C VAL A 17 -4.13 22.23 0.96
N GLN A 18 -5.15 23.10 0.90
CA GLN A 18 -6.30 22.88 -0.01
C GLN A 18 -5.86 22.78 -1.46
N ILE A 19 -5.00 23.69 -1.93
CA ILE A 19 -4.48 23.68 -3.30
C ILE A 19 -3.71 22.39 -3.58
N LEU A 20 -2.82 21.98 -2.69
CA LEU A 20 -2.07 20.72 -2.85
C LEU A 20 -2.96 19.49 -2.77
N MET A 21 -4.04 19.54 -2.01
CA MET A 21 -5.02 18.46 -1.94
C MET A 21 -5.88 18.33 -3.20
N TYR A 22 -5.81 19.25 -4.18
CA TYR A 22 -6.41 19.02 -5.50
C TYR A 22 -5.58 18.07 -6.37
N LEU A 23 -4.32 17.79 -6.01
CA LEU A 23 -3.49 16.81 -6.69
C LEU A 23 -4.04 15.40 -6.44
N LYS A 24 -4.39 14.70 -7.52
CA LYS A 24 -4.99 13.36 -7.47
C LYS A 24 -3.96 12.24 -7.67
N ASP A 25 -2.91 12.50 -8.44
CA ASP A 25 -1.84 11.54 -8.68
C ASP A 25 -0.79 11.65 -7.56
N PRO A 26 -0.47 10.57 -6.82
CA PRO A 26 0.61 10.58 -5.85
C PRO A 26 1.96 11.01 -6.46
N SER A 27 2.19 10.79 -7.75
CA SER A 27 3.41 11.21 -8.44
C SER A 27 3.56 12.73 -8.44
N ASP A 28 2.47 13.48 -8.55
CA ASP A 28 2.50 14.94 -8.51
C ASP A 28 2.87 15.45 -7.11
N LEU A 29 2.39 14.79 -6.05
CA LEU A 29 2.75 15.15 -4.69
C LEU A 29 4.24 14.83 -4.38
N VAL A 30 4.80 13.78 -5.00
CA VAL A 30 6.26 13.51 -4.96
C VAL A 30 7.05 14.63 -5.63
N ARG A 31 6.59 15.11 -6.80
CA ARG A 31 7.22 16.24 -7.51
C ARG A 31 7.20 17.50 -6.68
N VAL A 32 6.06 17.81 -6.05
CA VAL A 32 5.92 18.93 -5.09
C VAL A 32 6.93 18.81 -3.94
N SER A 33 7.06 17.61 -3.38
CA SER A 33 8.03 17.33 -2.30
C SER A 33 9.49 17.46 -2.75
N SER A 34 9.74 17.43 -4.06
CA SER A 34 11.09 17.52 -4.64
C SER A 34 11.51 18.96 -4.98
N VAL A 35 10.61 19.94 -4.82
CA VAL A 35 10.89 21.37 -5.11
C VAL A 35 11.97 21.91 -4.16
N SER A 36 11.82 21.66 -2.86
CA SER A 36 12.81 22.05 -1.84
C SER A 36 12.60 21.26 -0.54
N ARG A 37 13.53 21.43 0.42
CA ARG A 37 13.36 20.85 1.76
C ARG A 37 12.12 21.39 2.46
N SER A 38 11.85 22.69 2.38
CA SER A 38 10.69 23.31 2.99
C SER A 38 9.38 22.73 2.45
N TRP A 39 9.31 22.47 1.13
CA TRP A 39 8.15 21.85 0.50
C TRP A 39 7.95 20.41 0.95
N ARG A 40 9.02 19.63 1.00
CA ARG A 40 8.97 18.26 1.53
C ARG A 40 8.48 18.25 2.98
N ASP A 41 9.06 19.11 3.82
CA ASP A 41 8.75 19.16 5.24
C ASP A 41 7.31 19.65 5.44
N PHE A 42 6.82 20.58 4.61
CA PHE A 42 5.41 20.98 4.56
C PHE A 42 4.47 19.82 4.21
N VAL A 43 4.80 19.02 3.20
CA VAL A 43 4.01 17.84 2.79
C VAL A 43 3.95 16.80 3.91
N ILE A 44 5.06 16.58 4.62
CA ILE A 44 5.18 15.65 5.75
C ILE A 44 4.37 16.16 6.96
N ALA A 45 4.61 17.42 7.36
CA ALA A 45 3.96 18.04 8.52
C ALA A 45 2.43 18.02 8.42
N ASN A 46 1.91 18.26 7.21
CA ASN A 46 0.47 18.28 6.95
C ASN A 46 -0.12 16.91 6.58
N GLY A 47 0.71 15.86 6.52
CA GLY A 47 0.25 14.50 6.25
C GLY A 47 -0.44 14.31 4.89
N LEU A 48 -0.04 15.05 3.86
CA LEU A 48 -0.79 15.11 2.59
C LEU A 48 -0.86 13.74 1.88
N PHE A 49 0.19 12.92 1.93
CA PHE A 49 0.14 11.56 1.39
C PHE A 49 -0.89 10.67 2.10
N LYS A 50 -1.02 10.81 3.42
CA LYS A 50 -2.03 10.08 4.20
C LYS A 50 -3.43 10.49 3.78
N GLN A 51 -3.68 11.80 3.66
CA GLN A 51 -4.97 12.31 3.20
C GLN A 51 -5.31 11.85 1.78
N LEU A 52 -4.33 11.88 0.86
CA LEU A 52 -4.49 11.39 -0.50
C LEU A 52 -4.81 9.89 -0.51
N CYS A 53 -4.05 9.06 0.21
CA CYS A 53 -4.32 7.63 0.34
C CYS A 53 -5.72 7.34 0.89
N LEU A 54 -6.16 8.04 1.94
CA LEU A 54 -7.48 7.83 2.52
C LEU A 54 -8.60 8.24 1.56
N ARG A 55 -8.37 9.24 0.71
CA ARG A 55 -9.32 9.64 -0.33
C ARG A 55 -9.40 8.59 -1.45
N MET A 56 -8.25 8.06 -1.88
CA MET A 56 -8.19 7.02 -2.92
C MET A 56 -8.71 5.67 -2.43
N PHE A 57 -8.45 5.34 -1.16
CA PHE A 57 -8.77 4.06 -0.55
C PHE A 57 -9.42 4.28 0.82
N PRO A 58 -10.73 4.61 0.86
CA PRO A 58 -11.45 4.86 2.11
C PRO A 58 -11.37 3.71 3.12
N GLN A 59 -11.17 2.47 2.65
CA GLN A 59 -10.96 1.28 3.48
C GLN A 59 -9.75 1.40 4.42
N LEU A 60 -8.75 2.21 4.08
CA LEU A 60 -7.56 2.43 4.91
C LEU A 60 -7.86 3.26 6.17
N SER A 61 -9.02 3.91 6.26
CA SER A 61 -9.43 4.66 7.46
C SER A 61 -9.55 3.78 8.71
N ARG A 62 -9.73 2.47 8.53
CA ARG A 62 -9.80 1.48 9.62
C ARG A 62 -8.42 1.03 10.12
N VAL A 63 -7.34 1.44 9.46
CA VAL A 63 -5.96 1.08 9.85
C VAL A 63 -5.61 1.87 11.11
N ALA A 64 -5.48 1.16 12.23
CA ALA A 64 -5.26 1.77 13.54
C ALA A 64 -3.84 2.35 13.70
N HIS A 65 -2.82 1.68 13.15
CA HIS A 65 -1.44 2.12 13.24
C HIS A 65 -0.60 1.60 12.08
N VAL A 66 0.39 2.41 11.69
CA VAL A 66 1.44 2.02 10.74
C VAL A 66 2.66 1.60 11.54
N MET A 67 3.10 0.35 11.35
CA MET A 67 4.30 -0.19 11.98
C MET A 67 5.34 -0.53 10.91
N GLU A 68 6.55 0.03 11.04
CA GLU A 68 7.68 -0.30 10.19
C GLU A 68 8.51 -1.41 10.85
N LEU A 69 8.44 -2.63 10.33
CA LEU A 69 9.01 -3.83 10.97
C LEU A 69 10.55 -3.84 11.02
N ASN A 70 11.21 -2.99 10.23
CA ASN A 70 12.67 -3.01 10.03
C ASN A 70 13.48 -2.40 11.20
N LYS A 71 12.83 -1.81 12.21
CA LYS A 71 13.54 -1.23 13.38
C LYS A 71 13.81 -2.23 14.51
N CYS A 72 13.39 -3.49 14.38
CA CYS A 72 13.43 -4.47 15.47
C CYS A 72 14.83 -5.09 15.75
N GLY A 73 15.89 -4.66 15.06
CA GLY A 73 17.24 -5.26 15.16
C GLY A 73 18.26 -4.50 16.02
N ALA A 74 18.04 -3.22 16.32
CA ALA A 74 18.98 -2.42 17.09
C ALA A 74 18.33 -1.99 18.40
N LYS A 75 18.76 -2.58 19.52
CA LYS A 75 18.55 -2.00 20.85
C LYS A 75 19.38 -0.72 20.92
N GLU A 76 18.87 0.37 20.38
CA GLU A 76 19.41 1.70 20.69
C GLU A 76 19.10 2.02 22.16
N PRO A 77 19.99 2.75 22.84
CA PRO A 77 19.75 3.17 24.22
C PRO A 77 18.43 3.93 24.28
N VAL A 78 17.75 3.85 25.42
CA VAL A 78 16.54 4.64 25.70
C VAL A 78 16.94 6.11 25.70
N GLU A 79 17.04 6.72 24.52
CA GLU A 79 17.15 8.15 24.38
C GLU A 79 15.79 8.72 24.77
N VAL A 80 15.81 9.55 25.80
CA VAL A 80 14.70 10.42 26.19
C VAL A 80 14.58 11.50 25.10
N GLY A 81 14.09 11.11 23.93
CA GLY A 81 13.81 12.01 22.84
C GLY A 81 12.68 12.97 23.22
N SER A 82 12.84 14.25 22.90
CA SER A 82 11.76 15.24 23.03
C SER A 82 10.51 14.76 22.28
N SER A 83 9.31 15.04 22.82
CA SER A 83 8.03 14.66 22.21
C SER A 83 7.93 15.11 20.75
N TYR A 84 8.44 16.30 20.45
CA TYR A 84 8.47 16.87 19.10
C TYR A 84 9.30 16.02 18.12
N SER A 85 10.44 15.49 18.56
CA SER A 85 11.29 14.63 17.73
C SER A 85 10.58 13.32 17.38
N MET A 86 9.87 12.76 18.36
CA MET A 86 9.11 11.52 18.21
C MET A 86 7.87 11.71 17.31
N GLU A 87 7.20 12.86 17.41
CA GLU A 87 6.09 13.27 16.53
C GLU A 87 6.56 13.43 15.09
N TRP A 88 7.66 14.16 14.86
CA TRP A 88 8.22 14.35 13.52
C TRP A 88 8.64 13.02 12.88
N GLU A 89 9.29 12.15 13.64
CA GLU A 89 9.68 10.83 13.15
C GLU A 89 8.46 9.98 12.78
N SER A 90 7.38 10.07 13.56
CA SER A 90 6.12 9.40 13.26
C SER A 90 5.49 9.93 11.97
N LEU A 91 5.47 11.24 11.75
CA LEU A 91 4.98 11.86 10.51
C LEU A 91 5.84 11.48 9.30
N ALA A 92 7.15 11.47 9.46
CA ALA A 92 8.07 11.06 8.40
C ALA A 92 7.89 9.58 8.03
N ARG A 93 7.65 8.71 9.02
CA ARG A 93 7.33 7.30 8.80
C ARG A 93 5.99 7.14 8.08
N ASP A 94 4.94 7.80 8.55
CA ASP A 94 3.62 7.80 7.89
C ASP A 94 3.76 8.26 6.44
N HIS A 95 4.47 9.36 6.19
CA HIS A 95 4.74 9.86 4.84
C HIS A 95 5.37 8.79 3.93
N ARG A 96 6.42 8.09 4.39
CA ARG A 96 7.08 7.03 3.60
C ARG A 96 6.13 5.88 3.29
N VAL A 97 5.37 5.42 4.27
CA VAL A 97 4.45 4.29 4.10
C VAL A 97 3.30 4.66 3.17
N TYR A 98 2.63 5.79 3.40
CA TYR A 98 1.52 6.22 2.55
C TYR A 98 1.99 6.58 1.14
N ALA A 99 3.15 7.22 0.96
CA ALA A 99 3.70 7.48 -0.37
C ALA A 99 3.99 6.18 -1.14
N THR A 100 4.58 5.19 -0.47
CA THR A 100 4.84 3.87 -1.05
C THR A 100 3.54 3.16 -1.41
N LEU A 101 2.58 3.15 -0.49
CA LEU A 101 1.27 2.53 -0.69
C LEU A 101 0.52 3.18 -1.85
N ALA A 102 0.44 4.51 -1.89
CA ALA A 102 -0.20 5.24 -2.98
C ALA A 102 0.42 4.86 -4.32
N ARG A 103 1.76 4.90 -4.41
CA ARG A 103 2.49 4.54 -5.62
C ARG A 103 2.18 3.12 -6.08
N VAL A 104 2.25 2.15 -5.16
CA VAL A 104 1.98 0.74 -5.45
C VAL A 104 0.55 0.58 -5.95
N CYS A 105 -0.42 1.17 -5.26
CA CYS A 105 -1.82 1.11 -5.65
C CYS A 105 -2.13 1.79 -6.99
N THR A 106 -1.40 2.85 -7.37
CA THR A 106 -1.54 3.48 -8.70
C THR A 106 -0.78 2.75 -9.81
N SER A 107 0.24 1.96 -9.46
CA SER A 107 1.02 1.19 -10.44
C SER A 107 0.34 -0.11 -10.85
N PHE A 108 -0.64 -0.58 -10.10
CA PHE A 108 -1.50 -1.69 -10.49
C PHE A 108 -2.54 -1.25 -11.53
N HIS A 109 -2.08 -0.93 -12.74
CA HIS A 109 -2.95 -0.83 -13.89
C HIS A 109 -3.22 -2.24 -14.45
N ASP A 110 -4.47 -2.70 -14.30
CA ASP A 110 -5.29 -3.39 -15.31
C ASP A 110 -4.72 -4.61 -16.07
N GLU A 111 -3.79 -5.36 -15.49
CA GLU A 111 -3.72 -6.79 -15.81
C GLU A 111 -4.39 -7.48 -14.64
N ASP A 112 -5.68 -7.79 -14.81
CA ASP A 112 -6.42 -8.73 -13.97
C ASP A 112 -5.53 -9.96 -13.76
N CYS A 113 -4.76 -10.00 -12.68
CA CYS A 113 -3.95 -11.15 -12.32
C CYS A 113 -4.83 -12.38 -12.02
N ILE A 114 -6.15 -12.18 -11.96
CA ILE A 114 -7.21 -13.17 -11.87
C ILE A 114 -7.76 -13.56 -13.27
N SER A 115 -7.63 -12.72 -14.30
CA SER A 115 -8.08 -13.06 -15.68
C SER A 115 -7.22 -14.14 -16.31
N LYS A 116 -5.93 -14.22 -15.94
CA LYS A 116 -5.14 -15.45 -16.10
C LYS A 116 -5.58 -16.41 -15.02
N ALA A 117 -6.76 -17.00 -15.22
CA ALA A 117 -7.15 -18.19 -14.51
C ALA A 117 -5.96 -19.16 -14.59
N ILE A 118 -5.37 -19.45 -13.44
CA ILE A 118 -4.46 -20.58 -13.30
C ILE A 118 -5.36 -21.78 -13.56
N SER A 119 -5.40 -22.23 -14.81
CA SER A 119 -5.94 -23.54 -15.13
C SER A 119 -5.11 -24.51 -14.30
N ALA A 120 -5.66 -24.94 -13.18
CA ALA A 120 -5.23 -26.18 -12.56
C ALA A 120 -5.36 -27.21 -13.68
N SER A 121 -4.23 -27.64 -14.24
CA SER A 121 -4.16 -28.75 -15.16
C SER A 121 -4.95 -29.85 -14.51
N SER A 122 -6.11 -30.16 -15.07
CA SER A 122 -6.99 -31.20 -14.61
C SER A 122 -6.12 -32.43 -14.39
N THR A 123 -6.06 -32.91 -13.15
CA THR A 123 -5.68 -34.30 -12.88
C THR A 123 -6.86 -35.18 -13.33
N ASP A 124 -7.19 -35.06 -14.62
CA ASP A 124 -7.93 -36.05 -15.38
C ASP A 124 -6.93 -37.18 -15.59
N ASN A 125 -6.89 -38.05 -14.59
CA ASN A 125 -6.58 -39.43 -14.80
C ASN A 125 -7.89 -40.19 -14.54
N TYR A 126 -8.86 -40.12 -15.44
CA TYR A 126 -9.97 -41.08 -15.47
C TYR A 126 -10.86 -41.02 -16.73
N PRO A 127 -11.32 -42.17 -17.31
CA PRO A 127 -11.09 -43.57 -16.90
C PRO A 127 -10.27 -44.37 -17.91
N ASP A 128 -9.21 -45.01 -17.41
CA ASP A 128 -8.88 -46.38 -17.85
C ASP A 128 -9.51 -47.41 -16.88
N GLU A 129 -10.66 -47.06 -16.29
CA GLU A 129 -11.60 -48.03 -15.72
C GLU A 129 -12.63 -48.38 -16.81
N SER A 130 -12.15 -49.12 -17.80
CA SER A 130 -13.04 -49.77 -18.76
C SER A 130 -13.74 -50.97 -18.11
N CYS A 131 -15.05 -50.85 -18.07
CA CYS A 131 -16.09 -51.82 -17.73
C CYS A 131 -15.66 -53.31 -17.73
N GLY A 132 -15.66 -53.94 -16.55
CA GLY A 132 -15.56 -55.37 -16.35
C GLY A 132 -16.63 -55.93 -15.42
N ARG A 133 -17.92 -55.67 -15.71
CA ARG A 133 -19.00 -56.50 -15.13
C ARG A 133 -19.20 -57.71 -16.04
N VAL A 134 -18.63 -58.85 -15.66
CA VAL A 134 -19.15 -60.16 -16.08
C VAL A 134 -19.94 -60.71 -14.89
N THR A 135 -21.26 -60.67 -15.03
CA THR A 135 -22.19 -61.46 -14.22
C THR A 135 -22.09 -62.92 -14.65
N GLY A 136 -21.88 -63.83 -13.69
CA GLY A 136 -21.87 -65.27 -13.96
C GLY A 136 -21.56 -66.11 -12.72
N VAL A 137 -22.58 -66.28 -11.87
CA VAL A 137 -22.91 -67.45 -11.03
C VAL A 137 -21.78 -68.46 -10.73
N ASP A 138 -21.43 -68.62 -9.45
CA ASP A 138 -21.62 -69.93 -8.81
C ASP A 138 -21.86 -69.79 -7.30
N VAL A 139 -22.83 -70.57 -6.83
CA VAL A 139 -23.28 -70.70 -5.45
C VAL A 139 -22.79 -72.04 -4.96
N THR A 140 -21.89 -72.06 -3.97
CA THR A 140 -21.71 -73.09 -2.91
C THR A 140 -20.41 -72.72 -2.17
N GLY A 141 -20.28 -72.76 -0.84
CA GLY A 141 -21.02 -73.50 0.16
C GLY A 141 -20.15 -74.62 0.72
N VAL A 142 -19.46 -74.33 1.84
CA VAL A 142 -19.04 -75.27 2.92
C VAL A 142 -17.86 -76.24 2.65
N LEU A 143 -16.89 -76.15 3.59
CA LEU A 143 -15.74 -77.03 3.94
C LEU A 143 -14.53 -77.06 3.00
#